data_AF-N6X0W0-F1
#
_entry.id   AF-N6X0W0-F1
#
_cell.length_a   1.000
_cell.length_b   1.000
_cell.length_c   1.000
_cell.angle_alpha   90.00
_cell.angle_beta   90.00
_cell.angle_gamma   90.00
#
_symmetry.space_group_name_H-M   'P 1'
#
loop_
_entity.id
_entity.type
_entity.pdbx_description
1 polymer ?
#
loop_
_entity_poly.entity_id
_entity_poly.type
_entity_poly.pdbx_seq_one_letter_code
_entity_poly.pdbx_strand_id
1 'polypeptide(L)'
;MLPIAACVQSARAENIDLLMSDLFTGEGPTYIGATSISREDIPATANYERKYLIVDFRFGNQPPEPHLQKSIHTICMAMVHDRDLMRRLTQQGYDMVSVAFDRRSQYDCL
;
A
#
# COMPACT_ATOMS: atom_id res chain seq x y z
N MET A 1 -9.74 -5.62 -31.85
CA MET A 1 -10.18 -6.07 -30.51
C MET A 1 -8.92 -6.24 -29.66
N LEU A 2 -8.57 -5.25 -28.84
CA LEU A 2 -7.45 -5.32 -27.90
C LEU A 2 -8.00 -5.63 -26.48
N PRO A 3 -7.20 -6.26 -25.60
CA PRO A 3 -7.72 -7.15 -24.57
C PRO A 3 -8.17 -6.42 -23.30
N ILE A 4 -9.23 -6.98 -22.72
CA ILE A 4 -9.81 -6.68 -21.42
C ILE A 4 -8.85 -7.22 -20.34
N ALA A 5 -7.79 -6.47 -19.99
CA ALA A 5 -6.86 -6.87 -18.92
C ALA A 5 -6.98 -5.97 -17.66
N ALA A 6 -7.68 -4.84 -17.74
CA ALA A 6 -7.76 -3.87 -16.64
C ALA A 6 -8.73 -4.29 -15.51
N CYS A 7 -9.71 -5.16 -15.76
CA CYS A 7 -10.74 -5.46 -14.76
C CYS A 7 -10.28 -6.41 -13.64
N VAL A 8 -9.26 -7.24 -13.86
CA VAL A 8 -8.82 -8.24 -12.87
C VAL A 8 -7.97 -7.62 -11.75
N GLN A 9 -7.33 -6.47 -12.00
CA GLN A 9 -6.59 -5.73 -10.97
C GLN A 9 -7.53 -5.07 -9.96
N SER A 10 -8.70 -4.60 -10.40
CA SER A 10 -9.70 -3.95 -9.54
C SER A 10 -10.26 -4.90 -8.48
N ALA A 11 -10.64 -6.13 -8.86
CA ALA A 11 -11.26 -7.08 -7.94
C ALA A 11 -10.29 -7.67 -6.88
N ARG A 12 -8.98 -7.56 -7.08
CA ARG A 12 -7.96 -8.00 -6.09
C ARG A 12 -7.58 -6.87 -5.12
N ALA A 13 -7.70 -5.62 -5.55
CA ALA A 13 -7.54 -4.44 -4.72
C ALA A 13 -8.74 -4.19 -3.80
N GLU A 14 -9.94 -4.70 -4.16
CA GLU A 14 -11.18 -4.52 -3.40
C GLU A 14 -11.11 -4.87 -1.90
N ASN A 15 -10.25 -5.81 -1.45
CA ASN A 15 -10.13 -6.08 -0.01
C ASN A 15 -9.17 -5.11 0.71
N ILE A 16 -8.07 -4.71 0.08
CA ILE A 16 -7.13 -3.78 0.70
C ILE A 16 -7.68 -2.35 0.67
N ASP A 17 -8.35 -1.96 -0.41
CA ASP A 17 -8.96 -0.63 -0.54
C ASP A 17 -10.04 -0.41 0.53
N LEU A 18 -10.86 -1.43 0.80
CA LEU A 18 -11.86 -1.36 1.88
C LEU A 18 -11.19 -1.27 3.26
N LEU A 19 -10.20 -2.14 3.54
CA LEU A 19 -9.47 -2.11 4.81
C LEU A 19 -8.81 -0.75 5.05
N MET A 20 -8.16 -0.17 4.02
CA MET A 20 -7.46 1.10 4.14
C MET A 20 -8.41 2.29 4.25
N SER A 21 -9.55 2.26 3.53
CA SER A 21 -10.55 3.34 3.57
C SER A 21 -11.21 3.49 4.94
N ASP A 22 -11.39 2.38 5.66
CA ASP A 22 -12.04 2.37 6.98
C ASP A 22 -11.05 2.62 8.13
N LEU A 23 -9.75 2.71 7.84
CA LEU A 23 -8.71 2.78 8.88
C LEU A 23 -8.70 4.11 9.64
N PHE A 24 -9.05 5.21 8.96
CA PHE A 24 -9.12 6.54 9.55
C PHE A 24 -10.45 7.21 9.19
N THR A 25 -11.41 7.19 10.12
CA THR A 25 -12.76 7.76 9.91
C THR A 25 -12.93 9.18 10.49
N GLY A 26 -11.83 9.85 10.87
CA GLY A 26 -11.87 11.17 11.51
C GLY A 26 -10.50 11.85 11.50
N GLU A 27 -9.73 11.68 12.57
CA GLU A 27 -8.36 12.20 12.65
C GLU A 27 -7.38 11.23 11.97
N GLY A 28 -6.65 11.72 10.96
CA GLY A 28 -5.63 10.93 10.27
C GLY A 28 -5.49 11.31 8.80
N PRO A 29 -4.66 10.57 8.07
CA PRO A 29 -4.54 10.76 6.64
C PRO A 29 -5.68 10.03 5.90
N THR A 30 -6.10 10.59 4.77
CA THR A 30 -7.14 10.02 3.91
C THR A 30 -6.54 9.01 2.94
N TYR A 31 -7.17 7.86 2.78
CA TYR A 31 -6.77 6.87 1.78
C TYR A 31 -7.02 7.38 0.36
N ILE A 32 -6.06 7.17 -0.54
CA ILE A 32 -6.13 7.56 -1.94
C ILE A 32 -6.26 6.35 -2.87
N GLY A 33 -5.57 5.25 -2.55
CA GLY A 33 -5.58 4.04 -3.37
C GLY A 33 -4.32 3.18 -3.19
N ALA A 34 -4.30 2.05 -3.87
CA ALA A 34 -3.16 1.14 -3.90
C ALA A 34 -2.55 1.05 -5.30
N THR A 35 -1.22 1.00 -5.37
CA THR A 35 -0.48 0.83 -6.63
C THR A 35 0.43 -0.39 -6.54
N SER A 36 0.27 -1.32 -7.49
CA SER A 36 1.17 -2.46 -7.65
C SER A 36 2.39 -2.05 -8.47
N ILE A 37 3.58 -2.34 -7.95
CA ILE A 37 4.83 -2.20 -8.69
C ILE A 37 5.35 -3.58 -9.04
N SER A 38 5.45 -3.87 -10.33
CA SER A 38 5.92 -5.16 -10.83
C SER A 38 7.44 -5.21 -10.79
N ARG A 39 8.01 -6.41 -10.79
CA ARG A 39 9.46 -6.61 -10.65
C ARG A 39 10.24 -5.97 -11.81
N GLU A 40 9.68 -6.04 -13.00
CA GLU A 40 10.19 -5.47 -14.24
C GLU A 40 10.24 -3.94 -14.24
N ASP A 41 9.43 -3.28 -13.41
CA ASP A 41 9.38 -1.82 -13.27
C ASP A 41 10.44 -1.31 -12.28
N ILE A 42 11.12 -2.22 -11.57
CA ILE A 42 12.12 -1.88 -10.56
C ILE A 42 13.49 -1.74 -11.25
N PRO A 43 14.17 -0.59 -11.07
CA PRO A 43 15.50 -0.41 -11.62
C PRO A 43 16.46 -1.50 -11.13
N ALA A 44 17.30 -2.05 -12.02
CA ALA A 44 18.29 -3.06 -11.65
C ALA A 44 19.32 -2.57 -10.60
N THR A 45 19.41 -1.25 -10.39
CA THR A 45 20.23 -0.61 -9.37
C THR A 45 19.56 -0.55 -7.99
N ALA A 46 18.28 -0.91 -7.87
CA ALA A 46 17.59 -0.94 -6.60
C ALA A 46 18.10 -2.10 -5.74
N ASN A 47 18.18 -1.88 -4.44
CA ASN A 47 18.58 -2.90 -3.47
C ASN A 47 17.46 -3.91 -3.13
N TYR A 48 16.34 -3.84 -3.85
CA TYR A 48 15.20 -4.74 -3.74
C TYR A 48 14.78 -5.19 -5.14
N GLU A 49 14.65 -6.50 -5.37
CA GLU A 49 14.13 -7.07 -6.62
C GLU A 49 12.82 -7.82 -6.34
N ARG A 50 11.81 -7.13 -5.84
CA ARG A 50 10.60 -7.77 -5.31
C ARG A 50 9.37 -7.02 -5.76
N LYS A 51 8.34 -7.73 -6.20
CA LYS A 51 7.06 -7.09 -6.50
C LYS A 51 6.46 -6.55 -5.20
N TYR A 52 6.02 -5.30 -5.19
CA TYR A 52 5.54 -4.65 -3.97
C TYR A 52 4.29 -3.82 -4.21
N LEU A 53 3.53 -3.62 -3.14
CA LEU A 53 2.30 -2.84 -3.15
C LEU A 53 2.50 -1.55 -2.35
N ILE A 54 2.15 -0.42 -2.94
CA ILE A 54 2.16 0.87 -2.25
C ILE A 54 0.72 1.22 -1.89
N VAL A 55 0.42 1.40 -0.60
CA VAL A 55 -0.84 2.01 -0.15
C VAL A 55 -0.63 3.50 0.07
N ASP A 56 -1.44 4.30 -0.61
CA ASP A 56 -1.26 5.74 -0.69
C ASP A 56 -2.27 6.48 0.19
N PHE A 57 -1.76 7.37 1.04
CA PHE A 57 -2.53 8.20 1.96
C PHE A 57 -2.13 9.67 1.82
N ARG A 58 -3.01 10.60 2.22
CA ARG A 58 -2.72 12.04 2.20
C ARG A 58 -3.15 12.70 3.49
N PHE A 59 -2.26 13.49 4.07
CA PHE A 59 -2.65 14.43 5.11
C PHE A 59 -3.13 15.74 4.47
N GLY A 60 -4.14 16.38 5.07
CA GLY A 60 -4.55 17.72 4.66
C GLY A 60 -3.47 18.78 4.90
N ASN A 61 -2.63 18.60 5.92
CA ASN A 61 -1.45 19.40 6.22
C ASN A 61 -0.32 18.48 6.67
N GLN A 62 0.94 18.89 6.51
CA GLN A 62 2.08 18.08 6.96
C GLN A 62 1.97 17.80 8.47
N PRO A 63 1.90 16.53 8.89
CA PRO A 63 1.79 16.19 10.30
C PRO A 63 3.13 16.41 11.01
N PRO A 64 3.12 16.66 12.33
CA PRO A 64 4.30 16.49 13.15
C PRO A 64 4.85 15.06 13.05
N GLU A 65 6.16 14.90 13.16
CA GLU A 65 6.84 13.60 13.03
C GLU A 65 6.24 12.48 13.92
N PRO A 66 5.88 12.71 15.20
CA PRO A 66 5.25 11.67 16.02
C PRO A 66 3.91 11.17 15.46
N HIS A 67 3.12 12.06 14.85
CA HIS A 67 1.84 11.70 14.24
C HIS A 67 2.04 10.92 12.94
N LEU A 68 3.07 11.28 12.16
CA LEU A 68 3.48 10.53 10.98
C LEU A 68 3.87 9.09 11.36
N GLN A 69 4.76 8.93 12.34
CA GLN A 69 5.21 7.61 12.81
C GLN A 69 4.06 6.77 13.36
N LYS A 70 3.14 7.38 14.12
CA LYS A 70 1.94 6.70 14.59
C LYS A 70 1.07 6.23 13.43
N SER A 71 0.88 7.06 12.40
CA SER A 71 0.06 6.70 11.23
C SER A 71 0.71 5.58 10.41
N ILE A 72 2.04 5.63 10.20
CA ILE A 72 2.81 4.55 9.57
C ILE A 72 2.58 3.24 10.34
N HIS A 73 2.79 3.27 11.65
CA HIS A 73 2.63 2.09 12.49
C HIS A 73 1.21 1.54 12.42
N THR A 74 0.18 2.39 12.55
CA THR A 74 -1.23 1.97 12.45
C THR A 74 -1.53 1.27 11.13
N ILE A 75 -1.12 1.86 10.00
CA ILE A 75 -1.34 1.31 8.66
C ILE A 75 -0.63 -0.03 8.49
N CYS A 76 0.66 -0.08 8.81
CA CYS A 76 1.44 -1.30 8.68
C CYS A 76 0.88 -2.42 9.58
N MET A 77 0.52 -2.13 10.83
CA MET A 77 -0.03 -3.13 11.74
C MET A 77 -1.41 -3.61 11.30
N ALA A 78 -2.26 -2.76 10.74
CA ALA A 78 -3.55 -3.17 10.19
C ALA A 78 -3.38 -4.21 9.08
N MET A 79 -2.41 -4.02 8.18
CA MET A 79 -2.13 -4.98 7.11
C MET A 79 -1.47 -6.25 7.63
N VAL A 80 -0.41 -6.12 8.44
CA VAL A 80 0.38 -7.27 8.93
C VAL A 80 -0.41 -8.17 9.88
N HIS A 81 -1.38 -7.62 10.61
CA HIS A 81 -2.27 -8.39 11.48
C HIS A 81 -3.39 -9.10 10.72
N ASP A 82 -3.80 -8.60 9.55
CA ASP A 82 -4.75 -9.32 8.69
C ASP A 82 -4.04 -10.47 7.97
N ARG A 83 -4.08 -11.65 8.60
CA ARG A 83 -3.41 -12.86 8.10
C ARG A 83 -3.93 -13.32 6.75
N ASP A 84 -5.21 -13.10 6.47
CA ASP A 84 -5.81 -13.49 5.21
C ASP A 84 -5.39 -12.54 4.09
N LEU A 85 -5.33 -11.24 4.35
CA LEU A 85 -4.75 -10.26 3.43
C LEU A 85 -3.30 -10.61 3.12
N MET A 86 -2.46 -10.78 4.14
CA MET A 86 -1.04 -11.09 3.93
C MET A 86 -0.86 -12.38 3.13
N ARG A 87 -1.62 -13.43 3.44
CA ARG A 87 -1.60 -14.68 2.68
C ARG A 87 -1.98 -14.47 1.21
N ARG A 88 -3.03 -13.69 0.92
CA ARG A 88 -3.44 -13.39 -0.46
C ARG A 88 -2.38 -12.59 -1.21
N LEU A 89 -1.79 -11.58 -0.56
CA LEU A 89 -0.73 -10.77 -1.16
C LEU A 89 0.49 -11.62 -1.51
N THR A 90 0.95 -12.49 -0.60
CA THR A 90 2.03 -13.44 -0.88
C THR A 90 1.68 -14.40 -2.01
N GLN A 91 0.45 -14.95 -2.05
CA GLN A 91 0.01 -15.81 -3.15
C GLN A 91 -0.04 -15.09 -4.52
N GLN A 92 -0.19 -13.76 -4.51
CA GLN A 92 -0.15 -12.91 -5.70
C GLN A 92 1.28 -12.46 -6.07
N GLY A 93 2.28 -12.91 -5.30
CA GLY A 93 3.69 -12.61 -5.51
C GLY A 93 4.12 -11.25 -4.97
N TYR A 94 3.34 -10.61 -4.10
CA TYR A 94 3.82 -9.43 -3.37
C TYR A 94 4.69 -9.88 -2.20
N ASP A 95 5.93 -9.44 -2.19
CA ASP A 95 6.89 -9.76 -1.12
C ASP A 95 7.06 -8.60 -0.12
N MET A 96 6.48 -7.44 -0.43
CA MET A 96 6.56 -6.23 0.38
C MET A 96 5.31 -5.37 0.20
N VAL A 97 4.94 -4.66 1.27
CA VAL A 97 3.94 -3.61 1.24
C VAL A 97 4.53 -2.37 1.90
N SER A 98 4.34 -1.22 1.26
CA SER A 98 4.85 0.06 1.72
C SER A 98 3.73 1.09 1.79
N VAL A 99 3.83 2.04 2.70
CA VAL A 99 2.91 3.17 2.83
C VAL A 99 3.55 4.44 2.30
N ALA A 100 2.79 5.24 1.57
CA ALA A 100 3.20 6.56 1.09
C ALA A 100 2.25 7.64 1.61
N PHE A 101 2.81 8.82 1.95
CA PHE A 101 2.04 10.02 2.30
C PHE A 101 2.23 11.18 1.32
N ASP A 102 3.18 11.04 0.40
CA ASP A 102 3.43 11.93 -0.71
C ASP A 102 3.97 11.15 -1.92
N ARG A 103 4.49 11.85 -2.93
CA ARG A 103 5.08 11.22 -4.14
C ARG A 103 6.58 10.92 -4.01
N ARG A 104 7.20 11.25 -2.89
CA ARG A 104 8.65 11.26 -2.71
C ARG A 104 9.14 10.22 -1.71
N SER A 105 8.31 9.87 -0.75
CA SER A 105 8.64 9.01 0.38
C SER A 105 7.72 7.81 0.43
N GLN A 106 8.32 6.67 0.77
CA GLN A 106 7.65 5.40 1.03
C GLN A 106 8.26 4.81 2.29
N TYR A 107 7.44 4.12 3.08
CA TYR A 107 7.84 3.49 4.33
C TYR A 107 7.45 2.03 4.30
N ASP A 108 8.42 1.14 4.39
CA ASP A 108 8.19 -0.30 4.29
C ASP A 108 7.57 -0.85 5.58
N CYS A 109 6.58 -1.73 5.42
CA CYS A 109 5.87 -2.35 6.54
C CYS A 109 6.44 -3.72 6.96
N LEU A 110 7.42 -4.27 6.22
CA LEU A 110 8.03 -5.59 6.41
C LEU A 110 9.55 -5.54 6.33
#